data_AF-A0A962SEU4-F1
#
_entry.id   AF-A0A962SEU4-F1
#
_cell.length_a   1.000
_cell.length_b   1.000
_cell.length_c   1.000
_cell.angle_alpha   90.00
_cell.angle_beta   90.00
_cell.angle_gamma   90.00
#
_symmetry.space_group_name_H-M   'P 1'
#
loop_
_entity.id
_entity.type
_entity.pdbx_description
1 polymer ?
#
loop_
_entity_poly.entity_id
_entity_poly.type
_entity_poly.pdbx_seq_one_letter_code
_entity_poly.pdbx_strand_id
1 'polypeptide(L)'
;MCGDPATKVAKTRRFYEDLGEGCLYFSGVTEPVRKIPIPGRPDKPALIDGKQVPRRGLGNAQGRIALLHALAHIEFNAINLALDAVYRFRDMPRQYVDDWARIAYEEACHFGLLSDRLQVMGS
;
A
#
# COMPACT_ATOMS: atom_id res chain seq x y z
N MET A 1 11.68 1.23 2.93
CA MET A 1 10.48 1.20 2.06
C MET A 1 10.58 2.33 1.04
N CYS A 2 10.05 2.13 -0.17
CA CYS A 2 10.08 3.14 -1.24
C CYS A 2 8.94 4.17 -1.06
N GLY A 3 9.23 5.46 -1.23
CA GLY A 3 8.25 6.56 -1.16
C GLY A 3 7.55 6.87 -2.49
N ASP A 4 8.15 6.47 -3.62
CA ASP A 4 7.53 6.62 -4.94
C ASP A 4 6.37 5.63 -5.11
N PRO A 5 5.14 6.08 -5.42
CA PRO A 5 3.99 5.19 -5.50
C PRO A 5 4.11 4.09 -6.55
N ALA A 6 4.59 4.43 -7.76
CA ALA A 6 4.72 3.48 -8.86
C ALA A 6 5.75 2.39 -8.52
N THR A 7 6.91 2.78 -8.01
CA THR A 7 7.95 1.85 -7.57
C THR A 7 7.48 0.97 -6.42
N LYS A 8 6.70 1.52 -5.47
CA LYS A 8 6.14 0.71 -4.38
C LYS A 8 5.20 -0.35 -4.92
N VAL A 9 4.25 0.02 -5.77
CA VAL A 9 3.29 -0.93 -6.38
C VAL A 9 4.03 -2.03 -7.14
N ALA A 10 5.01 -1.67 -7.97
CA ALA A 10 5.81 -2.64 -8.72
C ALA A 10 6.56 -3.60 -7.80
N LYS A 11 7.21 -3.09 -6.74
CA LYS A 11 7.94 -3.91 -5.77
C LYS A 11 7.02 -4.80 -4.93
N THR A 12 5.85 -4.31 -4.54
CA THR A 12 4.85 -5.12 -3.82
C THR A 12 4.36 -6.28 -4.68
N ARG A 13 4.08 -6.03 -5.96
CA ARG A 13 3.67 -7.09 -6.88
C ARG A 13 4.76 -8.12 -7.07
N ARG A 14 5.98 -7.66 -7.33
CA ARG A 14 7.14 -8.55 -7.47
C ARG A 14 7.41 -9.37 -6.22
N PHE A 15 7.30 -8.76 -5.05
CA PHE A 15 7.45 -9.45 -3.76
C PHE A 15 6.46 -10.61 -3.62
N TYR A 16 5.19 -10.42 -3.99
CA TYR A 16 4.18 -11.47 -3.93
C TYR A 16 4.47 -12.61 -4.91
N GLU A 17 4.89 -12.28 -6.14
CA GLU A 17 5.31 -13.26 -7.15
C GLU A 17 6.49 -14.11 -6.65
N ASP A 18 7.56 -13.46 -6.17
CA ASP A 18 8.76 -14.12 -5.65
C ASP A 18 8.42 -15.04 -4.45
N LEU A 19 7.45 -14.65 -3.62
CA LEU A 19 6.97 -15.45 -2.50
C LEU A 19 6.21 -16.71 -2.96
N GLY A 20 5.40 -16.58 -4.01
CA GLY A 20 4.65 -17.68 -4.62
C GLY A 20 5.53 -18.69 -5.37
N GLU A 21 6.61 -18.21 -6.00
CA GLU A 21 7.62 -19.06 -6.67
C GLU A 21 8.56 -19.77 -5.67
N GLY A 22 8.46 -19.46 -4.38
CA GLY A 22 9.33 -20.01 -3.35
C GLY A 22 10.73 -19.41 -3.34
N CYS A 23 10.97 -18.31 -4.05
CA CYS A 23 12.23 -17.57 -4.06
C CYS A 23 12.46 -16.79 -2.76
N LEU A 24 11.41 -16.61 -1.95
CA LEU A 24 11.47 -16.01 -0.62
C LEU A 24 10.97 -16.99 0.44
N TYR A 25 11.73 -17.09 1.53
CA TYR A 25 11.39 -17.96 2.65
C TYR A 25 11.71 -17.27 3.98
N PHE A 26 10.77 -17.32 4.91
CA PHE A 26 10.85 -16.61 6.20
C PHE A 26 11.19 -17.52 7.40
N SER A 27 11.58 -18.78 7.17
CA SER A 27 11.93 -19.68 8.28
C SER A 27 13.30 -19.36 8.88
N GLY A 28 13.39 -19.41 10.21
CA GLY A 28 14.67 -19.32 10.91
C GLY A 28 15.25 -17.90 10.95
N VAL A 29 14.43 -16.87 10.79
CA VAL A 29 14.87 -15.48 10.94
C VAL A 29 15.19 -15.22 12.41
N THR A 30 16.46 -14.94 12.71
CA THR A 30 16.95 -14.70 14.09
C THR A 30 17.14 -13.22 14.37
N GLU A 31 17.19 -12.40 13.32
CA GLU A 31 17.37 -10.98 13.41
C GLU A 31 16.15 -10.33 14.05
N PRO A 32 16.35 -9.39 15.00
CA PRO A 32 15.23 -8.70 15.63
C PRO A 32 14.48 -7.81 14.64
N VAL A 33 13.16 -7.70 14.82
CA VAL A 33 12.32 -6.73 14.09
C VAL A 33 12.82 -5.32 14.39
N ARG A 34 13.13 -4.54 13.34
CA ARG A 34 13.51 -3.14 13.48
C ARG A 34 12.29 -2.26 13.21
N LYS A 35 12.04 -1.28 14.09
CA LYS A 35 10.96 -0.32 13.87
C LYS A 35 11.27 0.52 12.63
N ILE A 36 10.31 0.61 11.71
CA ILE A 36 10.37 1.48 10.54
C ILE A 36 9.47 2.70 10.83
N PRO A 37 10.03 3.89 11.15
CA PRO A 37 9.23 5.01 11.64
C PRO A 37 8.25 5.59 10.61
N ILE A 38 8.66 5.63 9.34
CA ILE A 38 7.86 6.19 8.23
C ILE A 38 7.89 5.20 7.06
N PRO A 39 6.93 4.26 6.99
CA PRO A 39 6.92 3.21 5.99
C PRO A 39 6.53 3.74 4.60
N GLY A 40 7.50 4.30 3.87
CA GLY A 40 7.34 4.65 2.45
C GLY A 40 6.27 5.71 2.19
N ARG A 41 6.06 6.66 3.11
CA ARG A 41 5.15 7.79 2.90
C ARG A 41 5.67 8.65 1.72
N PRO A 42 4.85 8.91 0.68
CA PRO A 42 5.21 9.83 -0.39
C PRO A 42 5.26 11.27 0.10
N ASP A 43 5.97 12.13 -0.62
CA ASP A 43 6.05 13.57 -0.30
C ASP A 43 4.69 14.28 -0.44
N LYS A 44 3.84 13.77 -1.34
CA LYS A 44 2.50 14.28 -1.60
C LYS A 44 1.44 13.20 -1.36
N PRO A 45 0.25 13.60 -0.89
CA PRO A 45 -0.14 14.93 -0.43
C PRO A 45 0.51 15.31 0.91
N ALA A 46 0.51 16.60 1.22
CA ALA A 46 1.00 17.10 2.49
C ALA A 46 0.19 16.47 3.65
N LEU A 47 0.89 16.15 4.75
CA LEU A 47 0.20 15.75 5.97
C LEU A 47 -0.46 16.97 6.58
N ILE A 48 -1.78 16.94 6.71
CA ILE A 48 -2.56 18.01 7.31
C ILE A 48 -3.38 17.46 8.48
N ASP A 49 -3.83 18.35 9.36
CA ASP A 49 -4.76 17.98 10.44
C ASP A 49 -6.06 17.43 9.85
N GLY A 50 -6.65 16.42 10.49
CA GLY A 50 -7.89 15.79 10.04
C GLY A 50 -9.06 16.78 9.87
N LYS A 51 -9.09 17.85 10.67
CA LYS A 51 -10.09 18.93 10.58
C LYS A 51 -9.91 19.81 9.34
N GLN A 52 -8.73 19.80 8.75
CA GLN A 52 -8.40 20.56 7.54
C GLN A 52 -8.63 19.76 6.25
N VAL A 53 -8.96 18.46 6.37
CA VAL A 53 -9.25 17.62 5.20
C VAL A 53 -10.54 18.11 4.53
N PRO A 54 -10.51 18.48 3.23
CA PRO A 54 -11.70 18.93 2.52
C PRO A 54 -12.82 17.88 2.53
N ARG A 55 -14.07 18.34 2.68
CA ARG A 55 -15.24 17.44 2.61
C ARG A 55 -15.40 16.90 1.19
N ARG A 56 -15.58 15.59 1.09
CA ARG A 56 -15.77 14.86 -0.17
C ARG A 56 -17.27 14.75 -0.44
N GLY A 57 -17.68 14.89 -1.70
CA GLY A 57 -19.08 14.76 -2.09
C GLY A 57 -19.20 14.18 -3.50
N LEU A 58 -20.27 13.43 -3.78
CA LEU A 58 -20.49 12.79 -5.09
C LEU A 58 -21.15 13.72 -6.12
N GLY A 59 -21.59 14.92 -5.69
CA GLY A 59 -22.50 15.78 -6.45
C GLY A 59 -21.91 16.46 -7.69
N ASN A 60 -20.59 16.48 -7.89
CA ASN A 60 -19.95 17.07 -9.06
C ASN A 60 -18.64 16.34 -9.45
N ALA A 61 -18.05 16.72 -10.58
CA ALA A 61 -16.85 16.07 -11.12
C ALA A 61 -15.64 16.18 -10.17
N GLN A 62 -15.40 17.36 -9.59
CA GLN A 62 -14.32 17.60 -8.63
C GLN A 62 -14.48 16.73 -7.37
N GLY A 63 -15.71 16.60 -6.87
CA GLY A 63 -16.01 15.77 -5.71
C GLY A 63 -15.77 14.27 -5.96
N ARG A 64 -16.05 13.78 -7.17
CA ARG A 64 -15.69 12.41 -7.57
C ARG A 64 -14.17 12.21 -7.66
N ILE A 65 -13.43 13.18 -8.21
CA ILE A 65 -11.96 13.15 -8.23
C ILE A 65 -11.41 13.09 -6.81
N ALA A 66 -11.91 13.94 -5.91
CA ALA A 66 -11.50 13.94 -4.51
C ALA A 66 -11.81 12.63 -3.78
N LEU A 67 -12.93 11.97 -4.11
CA LEU A 67 -13.25 10.65 -3.59
C LEU A 67 -12.26 9.58 -4.08
N LEU A 68 -11.95 9.57 -5.38
CA LEU A 68 -10.99 8.62 -5.96
C LEU A 68 -9.59 8.80 -5.37
N HIS A 69 -9.13 10.04 -5.17
CA HIS A 69 -7.89 10.32 -4.44
C HIS A 69 -7.92 9.77 -3.01
N ALA A 70 -9.03 9.96 -2.30
CA ALA A 70 -9.16 9.45 -0.94
C ALA A 70 -9.11 7.92 -0.89
N LEU A 71 -9.76 7.24 -1.83
CA LEU A 71 -9.68 5.77 -1.96
C LEU A 71 -8.25 5.35 -2.29
N ALA A 72 -7.58 6.01 -3.24
CA ALA A 72 -6.20 5.71 -3.58
C ALA A 72 -5.26 5.86 -2.36
N HIS A 73 -5.48 6.87 -1.51
CA HIS A 73 -4.74 7.00 -0.26
C HIS A 73 -5.01 5.89 0.75
N ILE A 74 -6.25 5.40 0.83
CA ILE A 74 -6.61 4.27 1.69
C ILE A 74 -5.88 3.01 1.20
N GLU A 75 -5.96 2.68 -0.08
CA GLU A 75 -5.29 1.48 -0.63
C GLU A 75 -3.77 1.58 -0.48
N PHE A 76 -3.21 2.76 -0.75
CA PHE A 76 -1.76 2.96 -0.60
C PHE A 76 -1.29 2.75 0.85
N ASN A 77 -2.10 3.17 1.83
CA ASN A 77 -1.81 2.91 3.24
C ASN A 77 -2.02 1.43 3.59
N ALA A 78 -3.03 0.78 3.02
CA ALA A 78 -3.29 -0.65 3.23
C ALA A 78 -2.10 -1.51 2.74
N ILE A 79 -1.48 -1.18 1.61
CA ILE A 79 -0.22 -1.81 1.16
C ILE A 79 0.86 -1.74 2.27
N ASN A 80 1.03 -0.58 2.91
CA ASN A 80 2.04 -0.41 3.96
C ASN A 80 1.72 -1.24 5.20
N LEU A 81 0.44 -1.28 5.60
CA LEU A 81 0.00 -2.05 6.77
C LEU A 81 0.18 -3.55 6.54
N ALA A 82 -0.20 -4.04 5.35
CA ALA A 82 -0.04 -5.45 5.00
C ALA A 82 1.44 -5.86 4.93
N LEU A 83 2.30 -5.03 4.31
CA LEU A 83 3.75 -5.29 4.30
C LEU A 83 4.39 -5.18 5.69
N ASP A 84 3.89 -4.29 6.56
CA ASP A 84 4.33 -4.22 7.96
C ASP A 84 3.93 -5.48 8.73
N ALA A 85 2.73 -6.03 8.50
CA ALA A 85 2.31 -7.30 9.09
C ALA A 85 3.22 -8.45 8.64
N VAL A 86 3.50 -8.57 7.33
CA VAL A 86 4.45 -9.55 6.78
C VAL A 86 5.82 -9.42 7.44
N TYR A 87 6.36 -8.20 7.54
CA TYR A 87 7.68 -7.99 8.10
C TYR A 87 7.75 -8.24 9.61
N ARG A 88 6.77 -7.72 10.37
CA ARG A 88 6.77 -7.75 11.83
C ARG A 88 6.50 -9.15 12.38
N PHE A 89 5.66 -9.91 11.71
CA PHE A 89 5.21 -11.24 12.13
C PHE A 89 5.73 -12.34 11.19
N ARG A 90 6.93 -12.13 10.63
CA ARG A 90 7.60 -13.06 9.71
C ARG A 90 7.91 -14.43 10.32
N ASP A 91 7.85 -14.55 11.65
CA ASP A 91 8.03 -15.77 12.42
C ASP A 91 6.74 -16.58 12.62
N MET A 92 5.59 -16.05 12.19
CA MET A 92 4.30 -16.74 12.18
C MET A 92 4.26 -17.86 11.12
N PRO A 93 3.26 -18.78 11.19
CA PRO A 93 3.08 -19.81 10.18
C PRO A 93 3.03 -19.24 8.76
N ARG A 94 3.55 -20.00 7.79
CA ARG A 94 3.65 -19.59 6.38
C ARG A 94 2.36 -18.99 5.83
N GLN A 95 1.21 -19.58 6.14
CA GLN A 95 -0.10 -19.09 5.72
C GLN A 95 -0.39 -17.66 6.18
N TYR A 96 -0.01 -17.29 7.42
CA TYR A 96 -0.20 -15.91 7.91
C TYR A 96 0.55 -14.92 7.01
N VAL A 97 1.79 -15.24 6.67
CA VAL A 97 2.62 -14.38 5.82
C VAL A 97 2.06 -14.33 4.40
N ASP A 98 1.63 -15.46 3.84
CA ASP A 98 1.04 -15.52 2.50
C ASP A 98 -0.26 -14.72 2.39
N ASP A 99 -1.14 -14.81 3.41
CA ASP A 99 -2.40 -14.08 3.44
C ASP A 99 -2.16 -12.56 3.47
N TRP A 100 -1.23 -12.08 4.30
CA TRP A 100 -0.88 -10.65 4.33
C TRP A 100 -0.14 -10.19 3.08
N ALA A 101 0.72 -11.02 2.49
CA ALA A 101 1.37 -10.72 1.22
C ALA A 101 0.36 -10.61 0.09
N ARG A 102 -0.67 -11.47 0.09
CA ARG A 102 -1.79 -11.41 -0.85
C ARG A 102 -2.59 -10.13 -0.70
N ILE A 103 -2.94 -9.73 0.52
CA ILE A 103 -3.62 -8.45 0.77
C ILE A 103 -2.77 -7.29 0.22
N ALA A 104 -1.46 -7.26 0.50
CA ALA A 104 -0.58 -6.23 -0.05
C ALA A 104 -0.62 -6.17 -1.58
N TYR A 105 -0.66 -7.33 -2.25
CA TYR A 105 -0.79 -7.44 -3.70
C TYR A 105 -2.14 -6.90 -4.21
N GLU A 106 -3.25 -7.31 -3.60
CA GLU A 106 -4.60 -6.90 -3.98
C GLU A 106 -4.78 -5.39 -3.85
N GLU A 107 -4.30 -4.78 -2.76
CA GLU A 107 -4.37 -3.32 -2.58
C GLU A 107 -3.45 -2.56 -3.54
N ALA A 108 -2.31 -3.15 -3.94
CA ALA A 108 -1.48 -2.59 -5.01
C ALA A 108 -2.15 -2.66 -6.39
N CYS A 109 -3.03 -3.63 -6.62
CA CYS A 109 -3.89 -3.68 -7.80
C CYS A 109 -5.00 -2.61 -7.74
N HIS A 110 -5.72 -2.51 -6.62
CA HIS A 110 -6.75 -1.49 -6.41
C HIS A 110 -6.20 -0.07 -6.58
N PHE A 111 -5.06 0.23 -5.94
CA PHE A 111 -4.36 1.51 -6.10
C PHE A 111 -4.06 1.82 -7.57
N GLY A 112 -3.58 0.82 -8.33
CA GLY A 112 -3.29 0.97 -9.75
C GLY A 112 -4.53 1.37 -10.55
N LEU A 113 -5.65 0.66 -10.37
CA LEU A 113 -6.91 0.96 -11.05
C LEU A 113 -7.42 2.37 -10.72
N LEU A 114 -7.31 2.79 -9.46
CA LEU A 114 -7.69 4.14 -9.04
C LEU A 114 -6.78 5.21 -9.64
N SER A 115 -5.48 4.95 -9.71
CA SER A 115 -4.48 5.85 -10.30
C SER A 115 -4.71 6.02 -11.80
N ASP A 116 -4.94 4.93 -12.52
CA ASP A 116 -5.24 4.97 -13.95
C ASP A 116 -6.53 5.76 -14.21
N ARG A 117 -7.55 5.57 -13.35
CA ARG A 117 -8.80 6.32 -13.44
C ARG A 117 -8.60 7.82 -13.20
N LEU A 118 -7.79 8.20 -12.22
CA LEU A 118 -7.46 9.59 -11.93
C LEU A 118 -6.72 10.25 -13.11
N GLN A 119 -5.77 9.54 -13.73
CA GLN A 119 -5.05 10.03 -14.91
C GLN A 119 -5.99 10.30 -16.09
N VAL A 120 -6.94 9.40 -16.37
CA VAL A 120 -7.97 9.59 -17.41
C VAL A 120 -8.85 10.81 -17.11
N MET A 121 -9.03 11.16 -15.84
CA MET A 121 -9.77 12.34 -15.39
C MET A 121 -8.90 13.62 -15.33
N GLY A 122 -7.63 13.54 -15.75
CA GLY A 122 -6.69 14.67 -15.79
C GLY A 122 -6.14 15.07 -14.42
N SER A 123 -6.08 14.13 -13.47
CA SER A 123 -5.66 14.38 -12.09
C SER A 123 -4.56 13.44 -11.60
#